data_AF-X1ALZ9-F1
#
_entry.id   AF-X1ALZ9-F1
#
_cell.length_a   1.000
_cell.length_b   1.000
_cell.length_c   1.000
_cell.angle_alpha   90.00
_cell.angle_beta   90.00
_cell.angle_gamma   90.00
#
_symmetry.space_group_name_H-M   'P 1'
#
loop_
_entity.id
_entity.type
_entity.pdbx_description
1 polymer ?
#
loop_
_entity_poly.entity_id
_entity_poly.type
_entity_poly.pdbx_seq_one_letter_code
_entity_poly.pdbx_strand_id
1 'polypeptide(L)'
;MIDGSEDSYKKLFRIFSYCGLIFVIFGVFTGLEAVVRGNGSDPGTINGALYWHIYLLDISNQQPITNFTGMWKFLIRGTFSNMWYNMGAGLLIIAIGFYIVDIKRKSNIFTGAVQYYGKVSLNLFLVHYMFLPVLSRMFNIFYFTYLCLAYVAFLGFLFYFWNKYANGAGTPEWLMMQVMNIGKKKPKK
;
A
#
# COMPACT_ATOMS: atom_id res chain seq x y z
N MET A 1 -9.69 15.36 21.53
CA MET A 1 -9.03 14.08 21.90
C MET A 1 -10.09 13.01 21.81
N ILE A 2 -9.87 11.96 21.03
CA ILE A 2 -10.80 10.82 20.99
C ILE A 2 -10.67 10.14 22.35
N ASP A 3 -11.74 10.16 23.15
CA ASP A 3 -11.82 9.38 24.36
C ASP A 3 -11.57 7.93 23.95
N GLY A 4 -10.53 7.28 24.51
CA GLY A 4 -10.10 5.93 24.14
C GLY A 4 -11.11 4.83 24.48
N SER A 5 -12.39 5.18 24.65
CA SER A 5 -13.50 4.28 24.89
C SER A 5 -13.79 3.41 23.66
N GLU A 6 -14.21 2.19 23.91
CA GLU A 6 -14.55 1.20 22.88
C GLU A 6 -15.62 1.72 21.89
N ASP A 7 -16.51 2.59 22.37
CA ASP A 7 -17.57 3.21 21.57
C ASP A 7 -17.04 4.22 20.56
N SER A 8 -15.99 4.97 20.91
CA SER A 8 -15.30 5.86 19.96
C SER A 8 -14.68 5.08 18.81
N TYR A 9 -14.04 3.94 19.10
CA TYR A 9 -13.47 3.06 18.07
C TYR A 9 -14.54 2.46 17.16
N LYS A 10 -15.67 2.00 17.73
CA LYS A 10 -16.81 1.50 16.94
C LYS A 10 -17.40 2.59 16.03
N LYS A 11 -17.50 3.83 16.52
CA LYS A 11 -17.99 4.97 15.73
C LYS A 11 -17.03 5.31 14.59
N LEU A 12 -15.73 5.33 14.87
CA LEU A 12 -14.69 5.58 13.86
C LEU A 12 -14.69 4.49 12.77
N PHE A 13 -14.77 3.22 13.18
CA PHE A 13 -14.90 2.08 12.27
C PHE A 13 -16.09 2.23 11.32
N ARG A 14 -17.27 2.60 11.85
CA ARG A 14 -18.47 2.81 11.03
C ARG A 14 -18.25 3.92 10.00
N ILE A 15 -17.72 5.07 10.42
CA ILE A 15 -17.47 6.21 9.53
C ILE A 15 -16.51 5.80 8.40
N PHE A 16 -15.38 5.16 8.73
CA PHE A 16 -14.43 4.71 7.71
C PHE A 16 -15.01 3.64 6.79
N SER A 17 -15.82 2.71 7.33
CA SER A 17 -16.47 1.69 6.50
C SER A 17 -17.50 2.29 5.54
N TYR A 18 -18.36 3.21 6.00
CA TYR A 18 -19.38 3.82 5.15
C TYR A 18 -18.76 4.74 4.09
N CYS A 19 -17.86 5.65 4.50
CA CYS A 19 -17.17 6.53 3.57
C CYS A 19 -16.31 5.73 2.58
N GLY A 20 -15.60 4.71 3.05
CA GLY A 20 -14.80 3.83 2.20
C GLY A 20 -15.64 3.13 1.14
N LEU A 21 -16.78 2.55 1.53
CA LEU A 21 -17.68 1.85 0.62
C LEU A 21 -18.30 2.80 -0.42
N ILE A 22 -18.73 3.99 -0.02
CA ILE A 22 -19.26 5.01 -0.93
C ILE A 22 -18.21 5.40 -1.97
N PHE A 23 -16.98 5.67 -1.55
CA PHE A 23 -15.91 6.06 -2.47
C PHE A 23 -15.48 4.94 -3.42
N VAL A 24 -15.48 3.67 -2.97
CA VAL A 24 -15.24 2.52 -3.86
C VAL A 24 -16.34 2.43 -4.91
N ILE A 25 -17.61 2.47 -4.51
CA ILE A 25 -18.73 2.39 -5.46
C ILE A 25 -18.67 3.53 -6.46
N PHE A 26 -18.42 4.76 -5.99
CA PHE A 26 -18.28 5.94 -6.85
C PHE A 26 -17.09 5.82 -7.82
N GLY A 27 -15.94 5.37 -7.33
CA GLY A 27 -14.74 5.14 -8.15
C GLY A 27 -14.94 4.06 -9.21
N VAL A 28 -15.62 2.96 -8.86
CA VAL A 28 -15.97 1.91 -9.82
C VAL A 28 -16.96 2.45 -10.85
N PHE A 29 -18.06 3.04 -10.42
CA PHE A 29 -19.13 3.50 -11.31
C PHE A 29 -18.64 4.52 -12.33
N THR A 30 -17.82 5.49 -11.90
CA THR A 30 -17.21 6.47 -12.81
C THR A 30 -16.13 5.89 -13.72
N GLY A 31 -15.61 4.69 -13.41
CA GLY A 31 -14.50 4.05 -14.10
C GLY A 31 -14.84 2.75 -14.83
N LEU A 32 -16.13 2.43 -15.01
CA LEU A 32 -16.62 1.24 -15.71
C LEU A 32 -16.32 1.24 -17.23
N GLU A 33 -15.72 2.29 -17.75
CA GLU A 33 -15.27 2.29 -19.14
C GLU A 33 -13.95 1.52 -19.26
N ALA A 34 -13.95 0.47 -20.07
CA ALA A 34 -12.72 -0.19 -20.49
C ALA A 34 -12.01 0.68 -21.53
N VAL A 35 -10.73 0.91 -21.32
CA VAL A 35 -9.92 1.80 -22.15
C VAL A 35 -8.72 1.06 -22.72
N VAL A 36 -8.40 1.39 -23.96
CA VAL A 36 -7.23 0.91 -24.68
C VAL A 36 -6.26 2.08 -24.91
N ARG A 37 -5.00 1.78 -25.17
CA ARG A 37 -4.02 2.79 -25.54
C ARG A 37 -4.40 3.46 -26.86
N GLY A 38 -4.31 4.79 -26.90
CA GLY A 38 -4.38 5.57 -28.13
C GLY A 38 -3.82 6.97 -27.95
N ASN A 39 -4.17 7.88 -28.85
CA ASN A 39 -3.72 9.28 -28.79
C ASN A 39 -4.61 10.17 -27.90
N GLY A 40 -5.68 9.60 -27.32
CA GLY A 40 -6.64 10.33 -26.47
C GLY A 40 -7.68 11.13 -27.26
N SER A 41 -7.68 11.02 -28.58
CA SER A 41 -8.62 11.67 -29.49
C SER A 41 -9.84 10.79 -29.79
N ASP A 42 -9.69 9.46 -29.70
CA ASP A 42 -10.75 8.51 -30.00
C ASP A 42 -11.52 8.09 -28.72
N PRO A 43 -12.85 7.93 -28.80
CA PRO A 43 -13.65 7.41 -27.68
C PRO A 43 -13.10 6.06 -27.19
N GLY A 44 -12.90 5.93 -25.87
CA GLY A 44 -12.35 4.71 -25.29
C GLY A 44 -10.83 4.56 -25.40
N THR A 45 -10.11 5.61 -25.81
CA THR A 45 -8.64 5.64 -25.79
C THR A 45 -8.08 6.57 -24.72
N ILE A 46 -6.98 6.17 -24.07
CA ILE A 46 -6.20 7.02 -23.17
C ILE A 46 -4.83 7.28 -23.79
N ASN A 47 -4.37 8.53 -23.65
CA ASN A 47 -3.03 8.93 -24.08
C ASN A 47 -1.96 8.15 -23.31
N GLY A 48 -1.27 7.25 -24.01
CA GLY A 48 -0.22 6.41 -23.44
C GLY A 48 1.01 7.18 -22.93
N ALA A 49 1.24 8.41 -23.38
CA ALA A 49 2.33 9.25 -22.88
C ALA A 49 2.05 9.79 -21.47
N LEU A 50 0.78 10.08 -21.15
CA LEU A 50 0.36 10.52 -19.82
C LEU A 50 0.22 9.34 -18.85
N TYR A 51 -0.20 8.19 -19.36
CA TYR A 51 -0.50 7.00 -18.57
C TYR A 51 0.37 5.82 -19.02
N TRP A 52 1.67 5.91 -18.74
CA TRP A 52 2.66 4.91 -19.17
C TRP A 52 2.32 3.48 -18.75
N HIS A 53 1.62 3.31 -17.62
CA HIS A 53 1.18 2.01 -17.11
C HIS A 53 0.28 1.25 -18.10
N ILE A 54 -0.41 1.93 -19.01
CA ILE A 54 -1.23 1.28 -20.04
C ILE A 54 -0.37 0.45 -21.02
N TYR A 55 0.93 0.76 -21.14
CA TYR A 55 1.87 -0.01 -21.95
C TYR A 55 2.06 -1.44 -21.41
N LEU A 56 1.81 -1.66 -20.12
CA LEU A 56 1.84 -3.00 -19.53
C LEU A 56 0.73 -3.88 -20.08
N LEU A 57 -0.40 -3.30 -20.52
CA LEU A 57 -1.48 -4.04 -21.19
C LEU A 57 -1.00 -4.57 -22.54
N ASP A 58 -0.32 -3.73 -23.32
CA ASP A 58 0.25 -4.11 -24.62
C ASP A 58 1.30 -5.22 -24.44
N ILE A 59 2.20 -5.08 -23.46
CA ILE A 59 3.22 -6.10 -23.13
C ILE A 59 2.55 -7.41 -22.69
N SER A 60 1.50 -7.32 -21.88
CA SER A 60 0.75 -8.49 -21.40
C SER A 60 0.10 -9.25 -22.56
N ASN A 61 -0.48 -8.53 -23.52
CA ASN A 61 -1.11 -9.11 -24.71
C ASN A 61 -0.11 -9.71 -25.72
N GLN A 62 1.17 -9.39 -25.60
CA GLN A 62 2.23 -10.04 -26.39
C GLN A 62 2.62 -11.41 -25.83
N GLN A 63 2.19 -11.75 -24.60
CA GLN A 63 2.43 -13.07 -24.02
C GLN A 63 1.39 -14.07 -24.56
N PRO A 64 1.78 -15.32 -24.87
CA PRO A 64 0.88 -16.31 -25.50
C PRO A 64 -0.24 -16.83 -24.58
N ILE A 65 -0.38 -16.29 -23.37
CA ILE A 65 -1.19 -16.86 -22.28
C ILE A 65 -2.53 -16.13 -22.13
N THR A 66 -2.57 -14.81 -22.35
CA THR A 66 -3.77 -13.99 -22.07
C THR A 66 -3.88 -12.79 -22.99
N ASN A 67 -5.04 -12.64 -23.65
CA ASN A 67 -5.42 -11.45 -24.40
C ASN A 67 -6.47 -10.66 -23.63
N PHE A 68 -6.14 -9.42 -23.26
CA PHE A 68 -7.03 -8.47 -22.60
C PHE A 68 -7.51 -7.41 -23.60
N THR A 69 -8.82 -7.25 -23.72
CA THR A 69 -9.46 -6.30 -24.66
C THR A 69 -9.32 -4.84 -24.24
N GLY A 70 -8.96 -4.57 -22.98
CA GLY A 70 -8.84 -3.24 -22.41
C GLY A 70 -8.63 -3.26 -20.90
N MET A 71 -8.32 -2.10 -20.32
CA MET A 71 -8.18 -1.94 -18.87
C MET A 71 -9.24 -0.97 -18.35
N TRP A 72 -9.91 -1.34 -17.26
CA TRP A 72 -10.92 -0.47 -16.63
C TRP A 72 -10.30 0.82 -16.12
N LYS A 73 -10.93 1.98 -16.37
CA LYS A 73 -10.40 3.30 -15.95
C LYS A 73 -10.11 3.39 -14.46
N PHE A 74 -10.90 2.74 -13.60
CA PHE A 74 -10.67 2.75 -12.15
C PHE A 74 -9.39 1.99 -11.73
N LEU A 75 -8.84 1.13 -12.59
CA LEU A 75 -7.57 0.43 -12.35
C LEU A 75 -6.35 1.21 -12.89
N ILE A 76 -6.57 2.16 -13.80
CA ILE A 76 -5.48 2.94 -14.40
C ILE A 76 -5.06 4.03 -13.41
N ARG A 77 -3.82 3.94 -12.94
CA ARG A 77 -3.27 4.90 -11.98
C ARG A 77 -3.30 6.33 -12.52
N GLY A 78 -3.74 7.27 -11.69
CA GLY A 78 -3.76 8.70 -12.01
C GLY A 78 -5.03 9.19 -12.70
N THR A 79 -5.98 8.30 -13.02
CA THR A 79 -7.31 8.72 -13.45
C THR A 79 -8.14 9.18 -12.25
N PHE A 80 -9.12 10.05 -12.50
CA PHE A 80 -10.05 10.51 -11.47
C PHE A 80 -10.74 9.34 -10.76
N SER A 81 -11.25 8.37 -11.52
CA SER A 81 -11.91 7.17 -10.98
C SER A 81 -10.98 6.32 -10.11
N ASN A 82 -9.70 6.18 -10.49
CA ASN A 82 -8.72 5.45 -9.70
C ASN A 82 -8.40 6.14 -8.37
N MET A 83 -8.37 7.48 -8.32
CA MET A 83 -8.14 8.21 -7.07
C MET A 83 -9.25 7.95 -6.05
N TRP A 84 -10.52 8.03 -6.47
CA TRP A 84 -11.67 7.73 -5.61
C TRP A 84 -11.69 6.27 -5.17
N TYR A 85 -11.44 5.34 -6.10
CA TYR A 85 -11.36 3.93 -5.79
C TYR A 85 -10.26 3.63 -4.76
N ASN A 86 -9.04 4.13 -4.96
CA ASN A 86 -7.92 3.89 -4.05
C ASN A 86 -8.15 4.52 -2.68
N MET A 87 -8.72 5.72 -2.62
CA MET A 87 -9.05 6.37 -1.36
C MET A 87 -10.10 5.59 -0.58
N GLY A 88 -11.16 5.12 -1.27
CA GLY A 88 -12.18 4.28 -0.68
C GLY A 88 -11.64 2.92 -0.21
N ALA A 89 -10.87 2.24 -1.05
CA ALA A 89 -10.24 0.97 -0.72
C ALA A 89 -9.28 1.11 0.47
N GLY A 90 -8.51 2.20 0.54
CA GLY A 90 -7.64 2.50 1.67
C GLY A 90 -8.41 2.66 2.98
N LEU A 91 -9.51 3.41 2.98
CA LEU A 91 -10.37 3.56 4.15
C LEU A 91 -10.98 2.22 4.60
N LEU A 92 -11.40 1.38 3.66
CA LEU A 92 -11.91 0.04 3.98
C LEU A 92 -10.84 -0.87 4.58
N ILE A 93 -9.61 -0.86 4.03
CA ILE A 93 -8.49 -1.64 4.59
C ILE A 93 -8.21 -1.19 6.02
N ILE A 94 -8.18 0.11 6.28
CA ILE A 94 -7.99 0.67 7.63
C ILE A 94 -9.15 0.24 8.55
N ALA A 95 -10.39 0.32 8.08
CA ALA A 95 -11.57 -0.09 8.85
C ALA A 95 -11.50 -1.59 9.22
N ILE A 96 -11.17 -2.45 8.26
CA ILE A 96 -10.97 -3.90 8.48
C ILE A 96 -9.83 -4.13 9.47
N GLY A 97 -8.72 -3.40 9.34
CA GLY A 97 -7.60 -3.44 10.27
C GLY A 97 -8.02 -3.11 11.71
N PHE A 98 -8.74 -2.00 11.89
CA PHE A 98 -9.29 -1.61 13.20
C PHE A 98 -10.26 -2.65 13.76
N TYR A 99 -11.11 -3.24 12.91
CA TYR A 99 -12.03 -4.27 13.35
C TYR A 99 -11.31 -5.52 13.86
N ILE A 100 -10.28 -5.99 13.14
CA ILE A 100 -9.54 -7.20 13.51
C ILE A 100 -8.66 -6.97 14.73
N VAL A 101 -7.90 -5.86 14.76
CA VAL A 101 -6.89 -5.60 15.77
C VAL A 101 -7.52 -5.06 17.06
N ASP A 102 -8.34 -4.02 16.96
CA ASP A 102 -8.79 -3.26 18.14
C ASP A 102 -10.14 -3.71 18.68
N ILE A 103 -11.09 -4.08 17.81
CA ILE A 103 -12.45 -4.49 18.23
C ILE A 103 -12.47 -5.98 18.59
N LYS A 104 -12.00 -6.85 17.69
CA LYS A 104 -12.10 -8.30 17.90
C LYS A 104 -11.06 -8.85 18.88
N ARG A 105 -9.98 -8.11 19.14
CA ARG A 105 -8.85 -8.42 20.05
C ARG A 105 -8.46 -9.91 20.09
N LYS A 106 -8.59 -10.63 18.97
CA LYS A 106 -8.20 -12.04 18.92
C LYS A 106 -6.67 -12.11 18.82
N SER A 107 -6.02 -12.51 19.91
CA SER A 107 -4.59 -12.76 19.99
C SER A 107 -4.22 -14.06 19.26
N ASN A 108 -4.34 -14.06 17.94
CA ASN A 108 -3.83 -15.11 17.08
C ASN A 108 -2.43 -14.72 16.58
N ILE A 109 -1.62 -15.72 16.22
CA ILE A 109 -0.28 -15.54 15.63
C ILE A 109 -0.33 -14.59 14.43
N PHE A 110 -1.40 -14.66 13.62
CA PHE A 110 -1.64 -13.77 12.49
C PHE A 110 -1.77 -12.30 12.92
N THR A 111 -2.58 -12.00 13.95
CA THR A 111 -2.75 -10.64 14.47
C THR A 111 -1.43 -10.10 15.02
N GLY A 112 -0.63 -10.95 15.70
CA GLY A 112 0.70 -10.60 16.19
C GLY A 112 1.69 -10.29 15.06
N ALA A 113 1.67 -11.09 13.98
CA ALA A 113 2.47 -10.82 12.79
C ALA A 113 2.07 -9.49 12.13
N VAL A 114 0.77 -9.22 11.97
CA VAL A 114 0.27 -7.95 11.39
C VAL A 114 0.70 -6.75 12.24
N GLN A 115 0.62 -6.83 13.58
CA GLN A 115 1.10 -5.77 14.46
C GLN A 115 2.63 -5.56 14.34
N TYR A 116 3.39 -6.64 14.26
CA TYR A 116 4.84 -6.57 14.09
C TYR A 116 5.24 -5.92 12.75
N TYR A 117 4.68 -6.41 11.64
CA TYR A 117 4.88 -5.82 10.32
C TYR A 117 4.37 -4.39 10.24
N GLY A 118 3.29 -4.05 10.96
CA GLY A 118 2.81 -2.68 11.10
C GLY A 118 3.84 -1.75 11.74
N LYS A 119 4.50 -2.16 12.84
CA LYS A 119 5.58 -1.40 13.47
C LYS A 119 6.77 -1.19 12.54
N VAL A 120 7.19 -2.25 11.85
CA VAL A 120 8.36 -2.21 10.97
C VAL A 120 8.04 -1.63 9.57
N SER A 121 6.77 -1.39 9.27
CA SER A 121 6.27 -1.05 7.92
C SER A 121 7.00 0.13 7.30
N LEU A 122 7.33 1.18 8.06
CA LEU A 122 8.03 2.35 7.58
C LEU A 122 9.46 2.02 7.12
N ASN A 123 10.18 1.22 7.91
CA ASN A 123 11.54 0.79 7.58
C ASN A 123 11.52 -0.14 6.36
N LEU A 124 10.56 -1.06 6.34
CA LEU A 124 10.39 -2.03 5.25
C LEU A 124 10.02 -1.33 3.94
N PHE A 125 9.18 -0.28 4.00
CA PHE A 125 8.83 0.58 2.89
C PHE A 125 10.04 1.36 2.35
N LEU A 126 10.85 1.98 3.22
CA LEU A 126 12.03 2.74 2.79
C LEU A 126 13.06 1.85 2.10
N VAL A 127 13.36 0.68 2.68
CA VAL A 127 14.24 -0.31 2.08
C VAL A 127 13.66 -0.80 0.75
N HIS A 128 12.36 -1.10 0.69
CA HIS A 128 11.70 -1.43 -0.57
C HIS A 128 11.90 -0.35 -1.62
N TYR A 129 11.59 0.91 -1.29
CA TYR A 129 11.65 2.02 -2.24
C TYR A 129 13.06 2.24 -2.80
N MET A 130 14.11 1.98 -2.01
CA MET A 130 15.49 2.10 -2.45
C MET A 130 15.94 0.96 -3.37
N PHE A 131 15.51 -0.29 -3.11
CA PHE A 131 16.06 -1.46 -3.80
C PHE A 131 15.17 -2.02 -4.93
N LEU A 132 13.86 -1.78 -4.92
CA LEU A 132 12.95 -2.28 -5.96
C LEU A 132 13.28 -1.76 -7.37
N PRO A 133 13.64 -0.47 -7.56
CA PRO A 133 13.98 0.05 -8.88
C PRO A 133 15.17 -0.70 -9.51
N VAL A 134 16.12 -1.14 -8.69
CA VAL A 134 17.33 -1.87 -9.12
C VAL A 134 16.95 -3.26 -9.66
N LEU A 135 15.98 -3.92 -9.03
CA LEU A 135 15.54 -5.28 -9.40
C LEU A 135 14.56 -5.31 -10.59
N SER A 136 13.90 -4.19 -10.88
CA SER A 136 12.81 -4.09 -11.88
C SER A 136 13.21 -4.45 -13.31
N ARG A 137 14.51 -4.39 -13.65
CA ARG A 137 15.02 -4.69 -15.01
C ARG A 137 15.56 -6.10 -15.20
N MET A 138 15.69 -6.89 -14.12
CA MET A 138 16.39 -8.17 -14.16
C MET A 138 15.47 -9.38 -14.39
N PHE A 139 14.16 -9.25 -14.13
CA PHE A 139 13.22 -10.36 -14.14
C PHE A 139 11.98 -10.08 -15.00
N ASN A 140 11.43 -11.13 -15.61
CA ASN A 140 10.13 -11.08 -16.27
C ASN A 140 9.03 -10.79 -15.22
N ILE A 141 7.99 -10.04 -15.62
CA ILE A 141 6.89 -9.54 -14.78
C ILE A 141 6.29 -10.63 -13.89
N PHE A 142 6.08 -11.84 -14.41
CA PHE A 142 5.52 -12.94 -13.61
C PHE A 142 6.44 -13.38 -12.47
N TYR A 143 7.72 -13.63 -12.76
CA TYR A 143 8.70 -14.00 -11.73
C TYR A 143 8.98 -12.85 -10.76
N PHE A 144 8.90 -11.61 -11.25
CA PHE A 144 9.08 -10.41 -10.45
C PHE A 144 8.04 -10.33 -9.31
N THR A 145 6.78 -10.69 -9.55
CA THR A 145 5.75 -10.69 -8.49
C THR A 145 6.05 -11.67 -7.36
N TYR A 146 6.43 -12.91 -7.69
CA TYR A 146 6.79 -13.90 -6.68
C TYR A 146 8.07 -13.51 -5.93
N LEU A 147 9.04 -12.95 -6.63
CA LEU A 147 10.28 -12.46 -6.02
C LEU A 147 10.03 -11.29 -5.09
N CYS A 148 9.13 -10.36 -5.43
CA CYS A 148 8.71 -9.28 -4.54
C CYS A 148 8.10 -9.83 -3.25
N LEU A 149 7.20 -10.82 -3.33
CA LEU A 149 6.60 -11.43 -2.13
C LEU A 149 7.64 -12.13 -1.25
N ALA A 150 8.55 -12.91 -1.85
CA ALA A 150 9.62 -13.57 -1.13
C ALA A 150 10.57 -12.55 -0.47
N TYR A 151 10.88 -11.46 -1.17
CA TYR A 151 11.72 -10.37 -0.68
C TYR A 151 11.09 -9.63 0.51
N VAL A 152 9.79 -9.31 0.46
CA VAL A 152 9.04 -8.73 1.60
C VAL A 152 9.11 -9.64 2.83
N ALA A 153 8.83 -10.93 2.64
CA ALA A 153 8.84 -11.90 3.73
C ALA A 153 10.25 -12.06 4.34
N PHE A 154 11.28 -12.13 3.50
CA PHE A 154 12.67 -12.25 3.94
C PHE A 154 13.15 -10.99 4.70
N LEU A 155 12.83 -9.79 4.19
CA LEU A 155 13.15 -8.54 4.89
C LEU A 155 12.44 -8.43 6.24
N GLY A 156 11.16 -8.81 6.31
CA GLY A 156 10.42 -8.82 7.56
C GLY A 156 11.06 -9.73 8.62
N PHE A 157 11.56 -10.89 8.19
CA PHE A 157 12.33 -11.79 9.04
C PHE A 157 13.68 -11.20 9.47
N LEU A 158 14.41 -10.55 8.57
CA LEU A 158 15.66 -9.86 8.89
C LEU A 158 15.47 -8.75 9.92
N PHE A 159 14.44 -7.92 9.75
CA PHE A 159 14.10 -6.89 10.73
C PHE A 159 13.69 -7.47 12.09
N TYR A 160 13.15 -8.69 12.13
CA TYR A 160 12.81 -9.36 13.39
C TYR A 160 14.08 -9.68 14.17
N PHE A 161 15.07 -10.26 13.49
CA PHE A 161 16.39 -10.47 14.07
C PHE A 161 17.06 -9.14 14.44
N TRP A 162 16.99 -8.14 13.58
CA TRP A 162 17.62 -6.83 13.81
C TRP A 162 17.06 -6.14 15.07
N ASN A 163 15.73 -6.14 15.24
CA ASN A 163 15.11 -5.59 16.43
C ASN A 163 15.42 -6.41 17.69
N LYS A 164 15.54 -7.73 17.57
CA LYS A 164 15.83 -8.62 18.70
C LYS A 164 17.27 -8.52 19.21
N TYR A 165 18.25 -8.36 18.31
CA TYR A 165 19.67 -8.41 18.66
C TYR A 165 20.38 -7.04 18.64
N ALA A 166 19.93 -6.11 17.81
CA ALA A 166 20.54 -4.79 17.66
C ALA A 166 19.71 -3.65 18.27
N ASN A 167 18.62 -3.96 19.00
CA ASN A 167 17.69 -2.97 19.58
C ASN A 167 17.21 -1.90 18.57
N GLY A 168 17.10 -2.28 17.29
CA GLY A 168 16.68 -1.33 16.24
C GLY A 168 17.70 -0.23 15.93
N ALA A 169 18.98 -0.40 16.27
CA ALA A 169 20.02 0.58 15.91
C ALA A 169 20.05 0.81 14.39
N GLY A 170 20.06 2.08 13.96
CA GLY A 170 20.06 2.46 12.55
C GLY A 170 18.69 2.45 11.86
N THR A 171 17.60 2.10 12.55
CA THR A 171 16.27 2.31 11.99
C THR A 171 15.90 3.80 11.95
N PRO A 172 15.03 4.24 11.03
CA PRO A 172 14.39 5.55 11.06
C PRO A 172 13.88 5.97 12.44
N GLU A 173 13.29 5.05 13.20
CA GLU A 173 12.81 5.30 14.57
C GLU A 173 13.97 5.62 15.53
N TRP A 174 15.07 4.87 15.44
CA TRP A 174 16.29 5.14 16.20
C TRP A 174 16.91 6.49 15.79
N LEU A 175 16.99 6.79 14.50
CA LEU A 175 17.47 8.09 14.01
C LEU A 175 16.60 9.25 14.53
N MET A 176 15.27 9.08 14.52
CA MET A 176 14.34 10.08 15.03
C MET A 176 14.54 10.33 16.53
N MET A 177 14.77 9.27 17.32
CA MET A 177 15.13 9.41 18.73
C MET A 177 16.45 10.16 18.92
N GLN A 178 17.47 9.91 18.09
CA GLN A 178 18.74 10.62 18.17
C GLN A 178 18.59 12.11 17.83
N VAL A 179 17.84 12.45 16.78
CA VAL A 179 17.56 13.85 16.40
C VAL A 179 16.79 14.57 17.52
N MET A 180 15.79 13.92 18.13
CA MET A 180 15.08 14.48 19.29
C MET A 180 15.99 14.71 20.51
N ASN A 181 16.93 13.80 20.75
CA ASN A 181 17.85 13.91 21.88
C ASN A 181 18.88 15.04 21.70
N ILE A 182 19.24 15.39 20.47
CA ILE A 182 20.09 16.56 20.17
C ILE A 182 19.38 17.88 20.55
N GLY A 183 18.04 17.93 20.43
CA GLY A 183 17.25 19.11 20.79
C GLY A 183 16.99 19.31 22.29
N LYS A 184 17.12 18.25 23.11
CA LYS A 184 16.94 18.34 24.56
C LYS A 184 18.20 18.89 25.22
N LYS A 185 18.26 20.21 25.43
CA LYS A 185 19.26 20.82 26.34
C LYS A 185 19.15 20.13 27.70
N LYS A 186 20.25 19.50 28.16
CA LYS A 186 20.34 18.94 29.51
C LYS A 186 19.97 20.04 30.51
N PRO A 187 19.05 19.80 31.46
CA PRO A 187 18.86 20.73 32.56
C PRO A 187 20.19 20.88 33.29
N LYS A 188 20.66 22.13 33.44
CA LYS A 188 21.83 22.43 34.25
C LYS A 188 21.54 21.93 35.67
N LYS A 189 22.38 21.00 36.15
CA LYS A 189 22.49 20.71 37.58
C LYS A 189 23.03 21.93 38.31
#